data_AF-A0A383ZAW7-F1
#
_entry.id   AF-A0A383ZAW7-F1
#
_cell.length_a   1.000
_cell.length_b   1.000
_cell.length_c   1.000
_cell.angle_alpha   90.00
_cell.angle_beta   90.00
_cell.angle_gamma   90.00
#
_symmetry.space_group_name_H-M   'P 1'
#
loop_
_entity.id
_entity.type
_entity.pdbx_description
1 polymer ?
#
loop_
_entity_poly.entity_id
_entity_poly.type
_entity_poly.pdbx_seq_one_letter_code
_entity_poly.pdbx_strand_id
1 'polypeptide(L)'
;MRLLLLLLLLGAWTIPGGLGDRAPLTATAPELDDEEKFSAHMPAHLRCDACRAVAYQMWQHLTKAETKLHTLDSGGRGKLSESVYTDVLDRSCSQTWQGYGVGEVDQVKRLMGPGLNKGPEPSISVIIMGAPWPTRLSKTCFHYLGEFGEDQIYESHQQGQGALEALLCGGPRGACSEEAPVTRAEL
;
A
#
# COMPACT_ATOMS: atom_id res chain seq x y z
N MET A 1 -72.33 -48.50 16.04
CA MET A 1 -71.58 -49.13 17.15
C MET A 1 -70.21 -49.56 16.61
N ARG A 2 -69.14 -49.28 17.35
CA ARG A 2 -67.69 -49.41 17.02
C ARG A 2 -67.10 -48.15 16.37
N LEU A 3 -66.64 -47.13 17.10
CA LEU A 3 -65.63 -47.08 18.16
C LEU A 3 -64.19 -47.07 17.59
N LEU A 4 -63.51 -45.96 17.94
CA LEU A 4 -62.07 -45.80 18.23
C LEU A 4 -61.06 -45.42 17.12
N LEU A 5 -60.55 -44.20 17.29
CA LEU A 5 -59.13 -43.81 17.35
C LEU A 5 -58.12 -44.57 16.48
N LEU A 6 -57.59 -43.89 15.46
CA LEU A 6 -56.18 -43.96 15.06
C LEU A 6 -55.78 -42.57 14.51
N LEU A 7 -55.20 -41.69 15.33
CA LEU A 7 -53.75 -41.47 15.49
C LEU A 7 -53.31 -40.13 14.86
N LEU A 8 -52.97 -39.21 15.76
CA LEU A 8 -52.01 -38.12 15.58
C LEU A 8 -50.85 -38.52 14.66
N LEU A 9 -50.70 -37.87 13.50
CA LEU A 9 -49.42 -37.79 12.80
C LEU A 9 -49.21 -36.40 12.23
N LEU A 10 -48.53 -35.59 13.05
CA LEU A 10 -47.48 -34.63 12.69
C LEU A 10 -47.18 -34.50 11.18
N GLY A 11 -47.58 -33.37 10.61
CA GLY A 11 -46.96 -32.80 9.42
C GLY A 11 -46.27 -31.49 9.79
N ALA A 12 -45.04 -31.57 10.29
CA ALA A 12 -44.21 -30.41 10.57
C ALA A 12 -44.12 -29.54 9.30
N TRP A 13 -44.53 -28.28 9.40
CA TRP A 13 -44.19 -27.28 8.39
C TRP A 13 -42.68 -27.08 8.47
N THR A 14 -41.96 -27.77 7.58
CA THR A 14 -40.56 -27.49 7.34
C THR A 14 -40.52 -26.12 6.66
N ILE A 15 -40.03 -25.11 7.37
CA ILE A 15 -39.53 -23.90 6.73
C ILE A 15 -38.42 -24.41 5.79
N PRO A 16 -38.50 -24.22 4.46
CA PRO A 16 -37.36 -24.47 3.61
C PRO A 16 -36.32 -23.43 4.01
N GLY A 17 -35.43 -23.81 4.92
CA GLY A 17 -34.18 -23.13 5.12
C GLY A 17 -33.41 -23.27 3.82
N GLY A 18 -33.66 -22.36 2.88
CA GLY A 18 -32.79 -22.13 1.74
C GLY A 18 -31.45 -21.75 2.30
N LEU A 19 -30.58 -22.74 2.47
CA LEU A 19 -29.16 -22.55 2.66
C LEU A 19 -28.72 -21.84 1.39
N GLY A 20 -28.68 -20.51 1.45
CA GLY A 20 -28.32 -19.67 0.32
C GLY A 20 -27.03 -20.21 -0.28
N ASP A 21 -27.08 -20.43 -1.58
CA ASP A 21 -25.99 -20.92 -2.40
C ASP A 21 -24.83 -19.92 -2.28
N ARG A 22 -24.00 -20.09 -1.25
CA ARG A 22 -22.80 -19.30 -1.03
C ARG A 22 -21.78 -19.83 -2.01
N ALA A 23 -21.60 -19.11 -3.11
CA ALA A 23 -20.50 -19.35 -4.03
C ALA A 23 -19.21 -19.56 -3.20
N PRO A 24 -18.45 -20.63 -3.44
CA PRO A 24 -17.23 -20.91 -2.70
C PRO A 24 -16.27 -19.73 -2.85
N LEU A 25 -15.80 -19.21 -1.72
CA LEU A 25 -14.80 -18.16 -1.67
C LEU A 25 -13.45 -18.75 -2.09
N THR A 26 -13.01 -18.46 -3.31
CA THR A 26 -11.69 -18.86 -3.80
C THR A 26 -10.68 -17.75 -3.55
N ALA A 27 -9.55 -18.09 -2.93
CA ALA A 27 -8.43 -17.19 -2.69
C ALA A 27 -7.15 -17.86 -3.20
N THR A 28 -6.45 -17.20 -4.13
CA THR A 28 -5.19 -17.69 -4.69
C THR A 28 -4.07 -16.79 -4.22
N ALA A 29 -2.99 -17.38 -3.71
CA ALA A 29 -1.78 -16.64 -3.36
C ALA A 29 -1.00 -16.26 -4.64
N PRO A 30 -0.41 -15.05 -4.71
CA PRO A 30 0.41 -14.67 -5.85
C PRO A 30 1.68 -15.54 -5.92
N GLU A 31 1.99 -16.03 -7.12
CA GLU A 31 3.19 -16.84 -7.38
C GLU A 31 4.42 -15.95 -7.57
N LEU A 32 5.38 -15.97 -6.64
CA LEU A 32 6.58 -15.13 -6.75
C LEU A 32 7.62 -15.72 -7.73
N ASP A 33 8.22 -14.87 -8.57
CA ASP A 33 9.35 -15.23 -9.43
C ASP A 33 10.70 -15.22 -8.69
N ASP A 34 11.79 -15.58 -9.37
CA ASP A 34 13.12 -15.68 -8.77
C ASP A 34 13.67 -14.30 -8.35
N GLU A 35 13.38 -13.23 -9.11
CA GLU A 35 13.79 -11.87 -8.73
C GLU A 35 13.07 -11.49 -7.43
N GLU A 36 11.76 -11.72 -7.36
CA GLU A 36 10.93 -11.43 -6.21
C GLU A 36 11.32 -12.24 -4.98
N LYS A 37 11.77 -13.48 -5.14
CA LYS A 37 12.21 -14.34 -4.03
C LYS A 37 13.60 -13.97 -3.51
N PHE A 38 14.55 -13.68 -4.41
CA PHE A 38 15.98 -13.67 -4.05
C PHE A 38 16.67 -12.30 -4.22
N SER A 39 16.14 -11.38 -5.04
CA SER A 39 16.76 -10.08 -5.27
C SER A 39 16.67 -9.16 -4.05
N ALA A 40 17.70 -8.36 -3.81
CA ALA A 40 17.65 -7.32 -2.79
C ALA A 40 17.02 -6.00 -3.31
N HIS A 41 16.71 -5.92 -4.60
CA HIS A 41 16.17 -4.74 -5.28
C HIS A 41 14.65 -4.83 -5.45
N MET A 42 14.01 -3.67 -5.60
CA MET A 42 12.59 -3.61 -5.94
C MET A 42 12.37 -4.06 -7.40
N PRO A 43 11.54 -5.10 -7.65
CA PRO A 43 11.22 -5.56 -8.99
C PRO A 43 10.67 -4.44 -9.85
N ALA A 44 11.04 -4.43 -11.14
CA ALA A 44 10.73 -3.32 -12.04
C ALA A 44 9.23 -2.96 -12.07
N HIS A 45 8.37 -3.98 -12.14
CA HIS A 45 6.91 -3.81 -12.22
C HIS A 45 6.27 -3.31 -10.92
N LEU A 46 6.99 -3.34 -9.79
CA LEU A 46 6.52 -2.84 -8.48
C LEU A 46 7.08 -1.46 -8.13
N ARG A 47 7.97 -0.89 -8.95
CA ARG A 47 8.66 0.38 -8.63
C ARG A 47 7.71 1.56 -8.49
N CYS A 48 6.70 1.68 -9.35
CA CYS A 48 5.73 2.77 -9.23
C CYS A 48 4.95 2.67 -7.90
N ASP A 49 4.45 1.48 -7.56
CA ASP A 49 3.72 1.28 -6.31
C ASP A 49 4.64 1.51 -5.09
N ALA A 50 5.90 1.06 -5.16
CA ALA A 50 6.89 1.33 -4.12
C ALA A 50 7.16 2.83 -3.95
N CYS A 51 7.26 3.59 -5.04
CA CYS A 51 7.42 5.03 -4.98
C CYS A 51 6.25 5.72 -4.30
N ARG A 52 5.02 5.36 -4.70
CA ARG A 52 3.80 5.90 -4.09
C ARG A 52 3.70 5.57 -2.60
N ALA A 53 4.11 4.35 -2.20
CA ALA A 53 4.17 3.95 -0.79
C ALA A 53 5.17 4.80 0.00
N VAL A 54 6.35 5.07 -0.56
CA VAL A 54 7.35 5.94 0.06
C VAL A 54 6.85 7.37 0.19
N ALA A 55 6.34 7.95 -0.90
CA ALA A 55 5.80 9.30 -0.92
C ALA A 55 4.70 9.48 0.13
N TYR A 56 3.79 8.51 0.22
CA TYR A 56 2.73 8.50 1.22
C TYR A 56 3.28 8.49 2.65
N GLN A 57 4.27 7.64 2.94
CA GLN A 57 4.84 7.51 4.28
C GLN A 57 5.65 8.74 4.69
N MET A 58 6.44 9.31 3.79
CA MET A 58 7.13 10.59 4.03
C MET A 58 6.14 11.69 4.37
N TRP A 59 5.09 11.85 3.55
CA TRP A 59 4.02 12.82 3.78
C TRP A 59 3.32 12.61 5.13
N GLN A 60 2.97 11.37 5.48
CA GLN A 60 2.34 11.04 6.76
C GLN A 60 3.22 11.40 7.97
N HIS A 61 4.51 11.07 7.90
CA HIS A 61 5.46 11.36 8.97
C HIS A 61 5.66 12.87 9.18
N LEU A 62 5.81 13.63 8.10
CA LEU A 62 5.92 15.09 8.14
C LEU A 62 4.64 15.75 8.66
N THR A 63 3.48 15.36 8.13
CA THR A 63 2.16 15.87 8.58
C THR A 63 1.97 15.61 10.08
N LYS A 64 2.35 14.43 10.56
CA LYS A 64 2.25 14.07 11.98
C LYS A 64 3.19 14.91 12.84
N ALA A 65 4.40 15.19 12.37
CA ALA A 65 5.35 16.03 13.09
C ALA A 65 4.86 17.49 13.18
N GLU A 66 4.35 18.05 12.09
CA GLU A 66 3.77 19.41 12.06
C GLU A 66 2.56 19.53 12.98
N THR A 67 1.66 18.54 12.93
CA THR A 67 0.48 18.51 13.82
C THR A 67 0.88 18.51 15.29
N LYS A 68 1.92 17.75 15.67
CA LYS A 68 2.45 17.75 17.04
C LYS A 68 3.01 19.11 17.44
N LEU A 69 3.72 19.78 16.54
CA LEU A 69 4.24 21.13 16.79
C LEU A 69 3.10 22.13 17.04
N HIS A 70 2.02 22.08 16.25
CA HIS A 70 0.84 22.94 16.46
C HIS A 70 0.12 22.69 17.78
N THR A 71 0.11 21.45 18.29
CA THR A 71 -0.49 21.18 19.61
C THR A 71 0.31 21.76 20.77
N LEU A 72 1.61 22.02 20.57
CA LEU A 72 2.50 22.57 21.59
C LEU A 72 2.61 24.09 21.53
N ASP A 73 2.41 24.67 20.34
CA ASP A 73 2.54 26.10 20.10
C ASP A 73 1.19 26.68 19.65
N SER A 74 0.49 27.37 20.54
CA SER A 74 -0.87 27.93 20.35
C SER A 74 -0.97 29.03 19.28
N GLY A 75 0.05 29.20 18.44
CA GLY A 75 0.31 30.36 17.58
C GLY A 75 0.67 30.02 16.14
N GLY A 76 -0.12 29.17 15.47
CA GLY A 76 -0.15 29.07 14.00
C GLY A 76 0.49 27.83 13.38
N ARG A 77 0.34 27.70 12.04
CA ARG A 77 0.93 26.63 11.23
C ARG A 77 2.45 26.77 11.13
N GLY A 78 3.17 26.46 12.21
CA GLY A 78 4.63 26.45 12.25
C GLY A 78 5.24 25.41 11.29
N LYS A 79 6.17 25.86 10.44
CA LYS A 79 7.03 24.98 9.65
C LYS A 79 8.04 24.28 10.57
N LEU A 80 8.38 23.03 10.27
CA LEU A 80 9.46 22.32 10.93
C LEU A 80 10.79 23.01 10.59
N SER A 81 11.71 23.06 11.56
CA SER A 81 13.10 23.42 11.27
C SER A 81 13.77 22.32 10.45
N GLU A 82 14.84 22.68 9.74
CA GLU A 82 15.69 21.77 8.97
C GLU A 82 16.07 20.51 9.74
N SER A 83 16.68 20.70 10.91
CA SER A 83 17.05 19.61 11.80
C SER A 83 15.90 18.66 12.15
N VAL A 84 14.65 19.15 12.18
CA VAL A 84 13.48 18.35 12.53
C VAL A 84 12.94 17.62 11.32
N TYR A 85 12.76 18.27 10.17
CA TYR A 85 12.23 17.56 9.00
C TYR A 85 13.22 16.53 8.46
N THR A 86 14.52 16.78 8.51
CA THR A 86 15.56 15.81 8.11
C THR A 86 15.47 14.54 8.95
N ASP A 87 15.42 14.68 10.28
CA ASP A 87 15.28 13.57 11.22
C ASP A 87 13.91 12.86 11.10
N VAL A 88 12.84 13.59 10.74
CA VAL A 88 11.54 12.96 10.44
C VAL A 88 11.60 12.13 9.16
N LEU A 89 12.27 12.62 8.12
CA LEU A 89 12.43 11.93 6.84
C LEU A 89 13.30 10.68 6.98
N ASP A 90 14.43 10.75 7.67
CA ASP A 90 15.28 9.58 7.96
C ASP A 90 14.52 8.48 8.71
N ARG A 91 13.71 8.87 9.70
CA ARG A 91 12.85 7.94 10.45
C ARG A 91 11.73 7.36 9.61
N SER A 92 11.23 8.10 8.62
CA SER A 92 10.22 7.57 7.70
C SER A 92 10.77 6.41 6.85
N CYS A 93 12.07 6.40 6.55
CA CYS A 93 12.73 5.34 5.80
C CYS A 93 13.15 4.14 6.64
N SER A 94 13.47 4.34 7.92
CA SER A 94 13.87 3.29 8.87
C SER A 94 12.71 2.66 9.65
N GLN A 95 11.46 2.97 9.29
CA GLN A 95 10.28 2.32 9.85
C GLN A 95 10.22 0.81 9.52
N THR A 96 9.27 0.10 10.12
CA THR A 96 9.17 -1.37 9.99
C THR A 96 8.61 -1.85 8.66
N TRP A 97 7.88 -1.00 7.93
CA TRP A 97 7.23 -1.32 6.64
C TRP A 97 6.32 -2.57 6.67
N GLN A 98 5.89 -3.03 7.85
CA GLN A 98 5.11 -4.26 8.01
C GLN A 98 3.71 -4.21 7.40
N GLY A 99 3.18 -3.01 7.12
CA GLY A 99 1.87 -2.83 6.49
C GLY A 99 1.88 -3.01 4.97
N TYR A 100 3.01 -3.37 4.37
CA TYR A 100 3.16 -3.54 2.94
C TYR A 100 3.47 -4.99 2.55
N GLY A 101 2.95 -5.40 1.41
CA GLY A 101 3.17 -6.72 0.83
C GLY A 101 2.76 -6.76 -0.64
N VAL A 102 2.86 -7.92 -1.26
CA VAL A 102 2.48 -8.12 -2.67
C VAL A 102 1.22 -8.97 -2.75
N GLY A 103 0.23 -8.48 -3.49
CA GLY A 103 -0.97 -9.21 -3.87
C GLY A 103 -1.17 -9.17 -5.38
N GLU A 104 -2.25 -9.80 -5.84
CA GLU A 104 -2.61 -9.84 -7.26
C GLU A 104 -3.95 -9.12 -7.49
N VAL A 105 -3.99 -8.21 -8.45
CA VAL A 105 -5.21 -7.54 -8.93
C VAL A 105 -5.24 -7.68 -10.43
N ASP A 106 -6.34 -8.23 -10.96
CA ASP A 106 -6.51 -8.48 -12.40
C ASP A 106 -5.33 -9.24 -13.02
N GLN A 107 -4.84 -10.28 -12.32
CA GLN A 107 -3.68 -11.11 -12.71
C GLN A 107 -2.33 -10.39 -12.76
N VAL A 108 -2.26 -9.16 -12.26
CA VAL A 108 -1.04 -8.37 -12.16
C VAL A 108 -0.63 -8.26 -10.70
N LYS A 109 0.61 -8.62 -10.39
CA LYS A 109 1.18 -8.42 -9.07
C LYS A 109 1.35 -6.94 -8.78
N ARG A 110 0.85 -6.52 -7.63
CA ARG A 110 0.88 -5.14 -7.16
C ARG A 110 1.39 -5.10 -5.73
N LEU A 111 2.15 -4.06 -5.43
CA LEU A 111 2.43 -3.76 -4.03
C LEU A 111 1.15 -3.19 -3.40
N MET A 112 0.81 -3.67 -2.23
CA MET A 112 -0.38 -3.30 -1.48
C MET A 112 0.01 -2.76 -0.11
N GLY A 113 -0.79 -1.82 0.40
CA GLY A 113 -0.59 -1.21 1.71
C GLY A 113 -1.11 0.23 1.78
N PRO A 114 -0.87 0.92 2.91
CA PRO A 114 -1.30 2.29 3.10
C PRO A 114 -0.87 3.22 1.96
N GLY A 115 -1.80 4.03 1.44
CA GLY A 115 -1.53 4.99 0.37
C GLY A 115 -1.61 4.44 -1.07
N LEU A 116 -1.81 3.13 -1.25
CA LEU A 116 -1.82 2.52 -2.59
C LEU A 116 -3.22 2.26 -3.16
N ASN A 117 -4.24 2.18 -2.32
CA ASN A 117 -5.59 1.77 -2.72
C ASN A 117 -6.32 2.91 -3.45
N LYS A 118 -6.61 2.73 -4.74
CA LYS A 118 -7.36 3.68 -5.58
C LYS A 118 -8.65 3.08 -6.18
N GLY A 119 -9.05 1.88 -5.78
CA GLY A 119 -10.22 1.18 -6.35
C GLY A 119 -10.95 0.31 -5.32
N PRO A 120 -12.09 -0.31 -5.72
CA PRO A 120 -12.77 -1.28 -4.89
C PRO A 120 -11.83 -2.47 -4.64
N GLU A 121 -11.46 -2.69 -3.38
CA GLU A 121 -10.72 -3.88 -2.97
C GLU A 121 -11.51 -5.14 -3.37
N PRO A 122 -10.86 -6.17 -3.93
CA PRO A 122 -11.48 -7.48 -4.05
C PRO A 122 -12.08 -7.89 -2.70
N SER A 123 -13.23 -8.56 -2.70
CA SER A 123 -13.85 -9.02 -1.45
C SER A 123 -12.91 -9.92 -0.64
N ILE A 124 -11.97 -10.60 -1.30
CA ILE A 124 -10.89 -11.38 -0.72
C ILE A 124 -9.64 -11.26 -1.60
N SER A 125 -8.53 -10.79 -1.03
CA SER A 125 -7.21 -10.83 -1.65
C SER A 125 -6.19 -11.46 -0.69
N VAL A 126 -5.26 -12.24 -1.23
CA VAL A 126 -4.15 -12.81 -0.48
C VAL A 126 -2.92 -11.93 -0.71
N ILE A 127 -2.34 -11.44 0.37
CA ILE A 127 -1.17 -10.56 0.34
C ILE A 127 0.00 -11.28 1.02
N ILE A 128 1.12 -11.38 0.32
CA ILE A 128 2.38 -11.89 0.87
C ILE A 128 3.12 -10.72 1.52
N MET A 129 3.13 -10.70 2.85
CA MET A 129 3.80 -9.68 3.67
C MET A 129 5.16 -10.16 4.17
N GLY A 130 5.94 -9.25 4.75
CA GLY A 130 7.22 -9.56 5.37
C GLY A 130 8.40 -9.55 4.40
N ALA A 131 9.55 -10.08 4.84
CA ALA A 131 10.75 -10.09 4.01
C ALA A 131 10.48 -10.80 2.66
N PRO A 132 10.89 -10.21 1.52
CA PRO A 132 11.91 -9.15 1.38
C PRO A 132 11.38 -7.70 1.33
N TRP A 133 10.07 -7.47 1.41
CA TRP A 133 9.45 -6.18 1.08
C TRP A 133 9.89 -5.00 1.97
N PRO A 134 9.97 -5.14 3.31
CA PRO A 134 10.44 -4.05 4.18
C PRO A 134 11.82 -3.52 3.82
N THR A 135 12.76 -4.41 3.54
CA THR A 135 14.13 -4.03 3.18
C THR A 135 14.16 -3.32 1.82
N ARG A 136 13.38 -3.80 0.84
CA ARG A 136 13.29 -3.17 -0.49
C ARG A 136 12.68 -1.76 -0.40
N LEU A 137 11.63 -1.58 0.40
CA LEU A 137 10.99 -0.28 0.61
C LEU A 137 11.89 0.69 1.36
N SER A 138 12.56 0.25 2.43
CA SER A 138 13.53 1.07 3.15
C SER A 138 14.67 1.55 2.24
N LYS A 139 15.26 0.64 1.44
CA LYS A 139 16.29 1.00 0.45
C LYS A 139 15.79 1.98 -0.60
N THR A 140 14.58 1.78 -1.11
CA THR A 140 13.95 2.69 -2.08
C THR A 140 13.75 4.08 -1.47
N CYS A 141 13.31 4.13 -0.21
CA CYS A 141 13.13 5.39 0.53
C CYS A 141 14.44 6.16 0.70
N PHE A 142 15.50 5.51 1.18
CA PHE A 142 16.81 6.14 1.32
C PHE A 142 17.42 6.55 -0.02
N HIS A 143 17.15 5.81 -1.10
CA HIS A 143 17.56 6.22 -2.43
C HIS A 143 16.92 7.56 -2.83
N TYR A 144 15.62 7.73 -2.58
CA TYR A 144 14.94 8.99 -2.86
C TYR A 144 15.40 10.16 -1.97
N LEU A 145 15.70 9.91 -0.69
CA LEU A 145 16.33 10.94 0.15
C LEU A 145 17.65 11.42 -0.46
N GLY A 146 18.51 10.49 -0.89
CA GLY A 146 19.79 10.84 -1.50
C GLY A 146 19.68 11.45 -2.90
N GLU A 147 18.61 11.15 -3.66
CA GLU A 147 18.40 11.67 -5.01
C GLU A 147 17.83 13.09 -5.01
N PHE A 148 16.79 13.35 -4.21
CA PHE A 148 16.07 14.63 -4.21
C PHE A 148 16.55 15.57 -3.10
N GLY A 149 17.06 15.03 -1.99
CA GLY A 149 17.39 15.80 -0.79
C GLY A 149 16.17 16.15 0.07
N GLU A 150 16.40 16.27 1.36
CA GLU A 150 15.37 16.48 2.38
C GLU A 150 14.68 17.84 2.22
N ASP A 151 15.42 18.88 1.83
CA ASP A 151 14.90 20.23 1.62
C ASP A 151 13.84 20.23 0.52
N GLN A 152 14.15 19.66 -0.64
CA GLN A 152 13.24 19.62 -1.78
C GLN A 152 12.00 18.76 -1.47
N ILE A 153 12.21 17.63 -0.78
CA ILE A 153 11.12 16.77 -0.32
C ILE A 153 10.20 17.53 0.64
N TYR A 154 10.76 18.28 1.60
CA TYR A 154 9.97 19.04 2.55
C TYR A 154 9.22 20.21 1.88
N GLU A 155 9.86 20.93 0.96
CA GLU A 155 9.22 21.98 0.16
C GLU A 155 8.07 21.44 -0.68
N SER A 156 8.22 20.25 -1.27
CA SER A 156 7.16 19.59 -2.02
C SER A 156 6.04 19.10 -1.11
N HIS A 157 6.36 18.62 0.10
CA HIS A 157 5.36 18.29 1.12
C HIS A 157 4.50 19.50 1.50
N GLN A 158 5.09 20.70 1.62
CA GLN A 158 4.34 21.95 1.88
C GLN A 158 3.31 22.27 0.80
N GLN A 159 3.50 21.77 -0.42
CA GLN A 159 2.58 21.93 -1.55
C GLN A 159 1.47 20.87 -1.57
N GLY A 160 1.58 19.84 -0.72
CA GLY A 160 0.58 18.79 -0.51
C GLY A 160 1.04 17.40 -0.95
N GLN A 161 0.28 16.37 -0.55
CA GLN A 161 0.61 14.97 -0.81
C GLN A 161 0.85 14.67 -2.30
N GLY A 162 0.00 15.22 -3.18
CA GLY A 162 0.12 14.99 -4.63
C GLY A 162 1.37 15.63 -5.25
N ALA A 163 1.84 16.75 -4.70
CA ALA A 163 3.09 17.37 -5.15
C ALA A 163 4.29 16.50 -4.76
N LEU A 164 4.32 15.97 -3.53
CA LEU A 164 5.38 15.04 -3.11
C LEU A 164 5.37 13.75 -3.93
N GLU A 165 4.20 13.15 -4.20
CA GLU A 165 4.10 11.99 -5.10
C GLU A 165 4.61 12.33 -6.51
N ALA A 166 4.27 13.50 -7.05
CA ALA A 166 4.71 13.94 -8.37
C ALA A 166 6.24 14.18 -8.44
N LEU A 167 6.84 14.75 -7.39
CA LEU A 167 8.29 14.93 -7.28
C LEU A 167 9.01 13.58 -7.34
N LEU A 168 8.61 12.64 -6.48
CA LEU A 168 9.33 11.38 -6.31
C LEU A 168 9.07 10.38 -7.44
N CYS A 169 7.83 10.34 -7.92
CA CYS A 169 7.35 9.26 -8.79
C CYS A 169 7.15 9.66 -10.24
N GLY A 170 6.98 10.97 -10.50
CA GLY A 170 6.69 11.52 -11.81
C GLY A 170 7.92 11.86 -12.65
N GLY A 171 7.67 12.54 -13.77
CA GLY A 171 8.70 12.95 -14.73
C GLY A 171 9.10 11.84 -15.72
N PRO A 172 9.86 12.17 -16.78
CA PRO A 172 10.13 11.26 -17.89
C PRO A 172 10.87 9.98 -17.48
N ARG A 173 11.64 10.03 -16.39
CA ARG A 173 12.41 8.91 -15.82
C ARG A 173 11.87 8.43 -14.47
N GLY A 174 10.72 8.95 -14.04
CA GLY A 174 10.10 8.57 -12.78
C GLY A 174 9.65 7.12 -12.77
N ALA A 175 9.55 6.53 -11.58
CA ALA A 175 9.11 5.15 -11.43
C ALA A 175 7.69 4.89 -11.95
N CYS A 176 6.85 5.93 -12.04
CA CYS A 176 5.50 5.88 -12.58
C CYS A 176 5.39 6.49 -13.98
N SER A 177 6.51 6.68 -14.69
CA SER A 177 6.49 7.11 -16.09
C SER A 177 5.92 6.00 -16.97
N GLU A 178 4.96 6.35 -17.82
CA GLU A 178 4.40 5.47 -18.86
C GLU A 178 5.33 5.39 -20.09
N GLU A 179 6.38 6.24 -20.15
CA GLU A 179 7.33 6.25 -21.26
C GLU A 179 8.39 5.15 -21.09
N ALA A 180 8.47 4.22 -22.05
CA ALA A 180 9.52 3.21 -22.07
C ALA A 180 10.90 3.88 -22.14
N PRO A 181 11.91 3.43 -21.37
CA PRO A 181 13.25 3.98 -21.45
C PRO A 181 13.78 3.79 -22.87
N VAL A 182 14.10 4.90 -23.55
CA VAL A 182 14.74 4.89 -24.87
C VAL A 182 16.07 4.16 -24.72
N THR A 183 16.12 2.91 -25.19
CA THR A 183 17.36 2.14 -25.29
C THR A 183 18.26 2.84 -26.29
N ARG A 184 19.24 3.56 -25.78
CA ARG A 184 20.33 4.10 -26.59
C ARG A 184 21.17 2.89 -27.02
N ALA A 185 20.92 2.41 -28.23
CA ALA A 185 21.79 1.42 -28.87
C ALA A 185 23.18 2.05 -29.00
N GLU A 186 24.13 1.56 -28.22
CA GLU A 186 25.55 1.85 -28.40
C GLU A 186 25.95 1.31 -29.78
N LEU A 187 26.45 2.19 -30.65
CA LEU A 187 27.04 1.87 -31.96
C LEU A 187 28.52 1.54 -31.81
#